data_AF-A0A4Q3CFP7-F1
#
_entry.id   AF-A0A4Q3CFP7-F1
#
_cell.length_a   1.000
_cell.length_b   1.000
_cell.length_c   1.000
_cell.angle_alpha   90.00
_cell.angle_beta   90.00
_cell.angle_gamma   90.00
#
_symmetry.space_group_name_H-M   'P 1'
#
loop_
_entity.id
_entity.type
_entity.pdbx_description
1 polymer ?
#
loop_
_entity_poly.entity_id
_entity_poly.type
_entity_poly.pdbx_seq_one_letter_code
_entity_poly.pdbx_strand_id
1 'polypeptide(L)'
;MIKPLPFNIRFLWRIVCLVAVLTSYFNATNAQQAYLTAGGNANGAGGSASYSVGQTAYMFNKGANGNVQQGVQQPAFAPNDATLSNLAVVGATISPTFDAATTVYTSSVSASVASITVTPTATEASTTITYNNTPVTSGLPITVPLVNGSNIIPFIVTAAGGNTKTYTLTITKTVPPTVDYGTAHIFALDEPISPVTPSNTNVGALGYNAPAAIGKSIGSGFIKA
;
A
#
# COMPACT_ATOMS: atom_id res chain seq x y z
N MET A 1 -62.12 -32.80 25.62
CA MET A 1 -62.25 -32.58 24.17
C MET A 1 -61.62 -31.23 23.83
N ILE A 2 -60.33 -31.22 23.47
CA ILE A 2 -59.55 -29.99 23.22
C ILE A 2 -59.87 -29.53 21.79
N LYS A 3 -60.61 -28.43 21.66
CA LYS A 3 -61.02 -27.87 20.37
C LYS A 3 -59.81 -27.11 19.78
N PRO A 4 -59.33 -27.44 18.57
CA PRO A 4 -58.12 -26.82 18.02
C PRO A 4 -58.36 -25.34 17.72
N LEU A 5 -57.40 -24.49 18.07
CA LEU A 5 -57.39 -23.06 17.75
C LEU A 5 -57.31 -22.88 16.22
N PRO A 6 -58.11 -21.98 15.62
CA PRO A 6 -58.13 -21.82 14.17
C PRO A 6 -56.81 -21.23 13.67
N PHE A 7 -56.14 -21.97 12.78
CA PHE A 7 -54.92 -21.54 12.09
C PHE A 7 -55.26 -20.37 11.16
N ASN A 8 -55.07 -19.14 11.63
CA ASN A 8 -55.45 -17.94 10.89
C ASN A 8 -54.32 -17.51 9.94
N ILE A 9 -54.39 -18.00 8.69
CA ILE A 9 -53.48 -17.67 7.59
C ILE A 9 -53.26 -16.15 7.42
N ARG A 10 -54.27 -15.33 7.72
CA ARG A 10 -54.17 -13.86 7.64
C ARG A 10 -53.25 -13.25 8.71
N PHE A 11 -53.08 -13.93 9.85
CA PHE A 11 -52.17 -13.50 10.91
C PHE A 11 -50.72 -13.91 10.60
N LEU A 12 -50.53 -15.11 10.06
CA LEU A 12 -49.21 -15.60 9.62
C LEU A 12 -48.65 -14.74 8.47
N TRP A 13 -49.51 -14.35 7.52
CA TRP A 13 -49.14 -13.44 6.43
C TRP A 13 -48.68 -12.06 6.93
N ARG A 14 -49.31 -11.53 7.98
CA ARG A 14 -48.93 -10.25 8.58
C ARG A 14 -47.55 -10.30 9.22
N ILE A 15 -47.19 -11.41 9.86
CA ILE A 15 -45.86 -11.60 10.45
C ILE A 15 -44.80 -11.78 9.36
N VAL A 16 -45.10 -12.55 8.32
CA VAL A 16 -44.18 -12.73 7.18
C VAL A 16 -43.93 -11.40 6.45
N CYS A 17 -44.97 -10.58 6.25
CA CYS A 17 -44.80 -9.23 5.70
C CYS A 17 -44.00 -8.31 6.63
N LEU A 18 -44.21 -8.37 7.95
CA LEU A 18 -43.45 -7.55 8.90
C LEU A 18 -41.97 -7.93 8.93
N VAL A 19 -41.66 -9.24 8.88
CA VAL A 19 -40.27 -9.74 8.86
C VAL A 19 -39.60 -9.45 7.53
N ALA A 20 -40.29 -9.62 6.39
CA ALA A 20 -39.75 -9.29 5.07
C ALA A 20 -39.49 -7.77 4.90
N VAL A 21 -40.36 -6.94 5.47
CA VAL A 21 -40.13 -5.50 5.56
C VAL A 21 -38.93 -5.22 6.45
N LEU A 22 -38.80 -5.84 7.62
CA LEU A 22 -37.67 -5.58 8.52
C LEU A 22 -36.31 -6.03 7.96
N THR A 23 -36.25 -7.15 7.22
CA THR A 23 -35.01 -7.66 6.61
C THR A 23 -34.54 -6.86 5.39
N SER A 24 -35.43 -6.12 4.74
CA SER A 24 -35.05 -5.24 3.62
C SER A 24 -34.41 -3.93 4.06
N TYR A 25 -34.57 -3.52 5.34
CA TYR A 25 -33.90 -2.33 5.89
C TYR A 25 -32.43 -2.54 6.25
N PHE A 26 -31.94 -3.78 6.38
CA PHE A 26 -30.56 -4.04 6.81
C PHE A 26 -29.50 -4.04 5.68
N ASN A 27 -29.90 -3.89 4.42
CA ASN A 27 -28.98 -4.01 3.27
C ASN A 27 -28.62 -2.67 2.59
N ALA A 28 -28.84 -1.53 3.26
CA ALA A 28 -28.47 -0.22 2.72
C ALA A 28 -27.40 0.48 3.58
N THR A 29 -26.26 -0.16 3.80
CA THR A 29 -25.05 0.50 4.32
C THR A 29 -24.08 0.77 3.18
N ASN A 30 -24.44 1.72 2.32
CA ASN A 30 -23.44 2.42 1.53
C ASN A 30 -22.97 3.62 2.36
N ALA A 31 -21.88 3.44 3.11
CA ALA A 31 -21.13 4.56 3.64
C ALA A 31 -20.31 5.19 2.50
N GLN A 32 -20.96 5.98 1.65
CA GLN A 32 -20.27 6.79 0.66
C GLN A 32 -20.25 8.25 1.13
N GLN A 33 -19.09 8.70 1.60
CA GLN A 33 -18.84 10.11 1.88
C GLN A 33 -18.56 10.85 0.57
N ALA A 34 -19.63 11.15 -0.18
CA ALA A 34 -19.58 12.25 -1.12
C ALA A 34 -19.67 13.54 -0.31
N TYR A 35 -18.63 14.37 -0.31
CA TYR A 35 -18.74 15.74 0.16
C TYR A 35 -19.65 16.50 -0.81
N LEU A 36 -20.95 16.51 -0.55
CA LEU A 36 -21.91 17.32 -1.28
C LEU A 36 -21.72 18.78 -0.88
N THR A 37 -20.86 19.49 -1.61
CA THR A 37 -20.87 20.96 -1.64
C THR A 37 -21.98 21.40 -2.57
N ALA A 38 -23.23 21.38 -2.12
CA ALA A 38 -24.34 21.93 -2.89
C ALA A 38 -25.27 22.70 -1.95
N GLY A 39 -25.22 24.02 -2.04
CA GLY A 39 -26.32 24.89 -1.63
C GLY A 39 -27.26 25.16 -2.80
N GLY A 40 -28.49 25.57 -2.52
CA GLY A 40 -29.51 25.85 -3.53
C GLY A 40 -30.41 27.01 -3.16
N ASN A 41 -31.13 27.54 -4.15
CA ASN A 41 -32.05 28.66 -3.99
C ASN A 41 -33.49 28.16 -4.11
N ALA A 42 -34.34 28.55 -3.18
CA ALA A 42 -35.79 28.41 -3.25
C ALA A 42 -36.41 29.79 -3.48
N ASN A 43 -37.17 29.98 -4.56
CA ASN A 43 -37.81 31.24 -4.91
C ASN A 43 -39.33 31.06 -4.94
N GLY A 44 -40.08 32.01 -4.37
CA GLY A 44 -41.54 32.06 -4.42
C GLY A 44 -42.07 33.49 -4.34
N ALA A 45 -43.39 33.66 -4.49
CA ALA A 45 -44.07 34.97 -4.51
C ALA A 45 -43.88 35.80 -3.22
N GLY A 46 -43.45 35.17 -2.12
CA GLY A 46 -43.14 35.81 -0.85
C GLY A 46 -41.64 36.06 -0.58
N GLY A 47 -40.76 35.83 -1.56
CA GLY A 47 -39.31 36.04 -1.43
C GLY A 47 -38.46 34.83 -1.80
N SER A 48 -37.15 34.93 -1.57
CA SER A 48 -36.18 33.87 -1.87
C SER A 48 -35.43 33.45 -0.62
N ALA A 49 -35.22 32.15 -0.43
CA ALA A 49 -34.40 31.58 0.63
C ALA A 49 -33.30 30.71 0.01
N SER A 50 -32.06 30.87 0.47
CA SER A 50 -30.94 30.03 0.03
C SER A 50 -30.39 29.28 1.24
N TYR A 51 -30.02 28.01 1.05
CA TYR A 51 -29.43 27.20 2.12
C TYR A 51 -28.11 26.56 1.67
N SER A 52 -27.21 26.36 2.63
CA SER A 52 -25.93 25.66 2.47
C SER A 52 -25.70 24.76 3.68
N VAL A 53 -25.23 23.53 3.48
CA VAL A 53 -24.81 22.64 4.57
C VAL A 53 -23.32 22.90 4.88
N GLY A 54 -22.98 23.15 6.15
CA GLY A 54 -21.60 23.48 6.59
C GLY A 54 -21.39 24.91 7.12
N GLN A 55 -22.45 25.63 7.47
CA GLN A 55 -22.40 27.01 7.97
C GLN A 55 -22.14 27.05 9.50
N THR A 56 -21.13 27.79 9.97
CA THR A 56 -20.79 27.92 11.40
C THR A 56 -21.53 29.07 12.11
N ALA A 57 -22.19 29.97 11.37
CA ALA A 57 -23.00 31.05 11.93
C ALA A 57 -24.20 31.38 11.05
N TYR A 58 -25.38 31.53 11.68
CA TYR A 58 -26.61 31.98 11.06
C TYR A 58 -27.08 33.28 11.75
N MET A 59 -27.44 34.30 10.97
CA MET A 59 -28.19 35.46 11.47
C MET A 59 -29.62 35.38 10.95
N PHE A 60 -30.59 35.29 11.86
CA PHE A 60 -32.02 35.29 11.51
C PHE A 60 -32.59 36.69 11.74
N ASN A 61 -32.79 37.44 10.66
CA ASN A 61 -33.45 38.75 10.73
C ASN A 61 -34.91 38.59 10.32
N LYS A 62 -35.82 38.77 11.29
CA LYS A 62 -37.27 38.72 11.08
C LYS A 62 -37.83 40.13 10.96
N GLY A 63 -38.44 40.44 9.82
CA GLY A 63 -39.26 41.63 9.62
C GLY A 63 -40.74 41.27 9.57
N ALA A 64 -41.62 42.29 9.63
CA ALA A 64 -43.08 42.09 9.55
C ALA A 64 -43.54 41.43 8.23
N ASN A 65 -42.73 41.54 7.17
CA ASN A 65 -43.07 41.08 5.81
C ASN A 65 -42.17 39.94 5.28
N GLY A 66 -41.31 39.33 6.11
CA GLY A 66 -40.45 38.24 5.67
C GLY A 66 -39.19 38.05 6.51
N ASN A 67 -38.42 37.01 6.17
CA ASN A 67 -37.18 36.65 6.85
C ASN A 67 -36.01 36.71 5.84
N VAL A 68 -34.86 37.22 6.28
CA VAL A 68 -33.60 37.12 5.52
C VAL A 68 -32.65 36.20 6.28
N GLN A 69 -32.20 35.13 5.61
CA GLN A 69 -31.18 34.21 6.12
C GLN A 69 -29.87 34.51 5.41
N GLN A 70 -28.89 35.02 6.18
CA GLN A 70 -27.52 35.21 5.71
C GLN A 70 -26.61 34.28 6.51
N GLY A 71 -25.63 33.69 5.85
CA GLY A 71 -24.57 33.00 6.57
C GLY A 71 -23.31 32.83 5.74
N VAL A 72 -22.23 32.54 6.45
CA VAL A 72 -20.86 32.47 5.92
C VAL A 72 -20.49 31.00 5.76
N GLN A 73 -20.10 30.58 4.56
CA GLN A 73 -19.57 29.24 4.33
C GLN A 73 -18.09 29.21 4.72
N GLN A 74 -17.70 28.26 5.58
CA GLN A 74 -16.29 27.97 5.78
C GLN A 74 -15.80 27.05 4.65
N PRO A 75 -14.66 27.34 4.00
CA PRO A 75 -14.07 26.42 3.04
C PRO A 75 -13.79 25.07 3.71
N ALA A 76 -14.13 23.97 3.03
CA ALA A 76 -13.70 22.65 3.47
C ALA A 76 -12.17 22.59 3.38
N PHE A 77 -11.51 22.35 4.52
CA PHE A 77 -10.05 22.16 4.56
C PHE A 77 -9.75 20.68 4.35
N ALA A 78 -9.04 20.37 3.27
CA ALA A 78 -8.48 19.06 3.03
C ALA A 78 -6.94 19.18 3.15
N PRO A 79 -6.30 18.49 4.12
CA PRO A 79 -4.84 18.54 4.25
C PRO A 79 -4.17 17.99 3.00
N ASN A 80 -3.10 18.64 2.58
CA ASN A 80 -2.46 18.41 1.29
C ASN A 80 -1.00 17.93 1.44
N ASP A 81 -0.58 17.55 2.64
CA ASP A 81 0.73 16.94 2.88
C ASP A 81 0.68 15.44 2.53
N ALA A 82 1.48 15.07 1.54
CA ALA A 82 1.62 13.70 1.04
C ALA A 82 2.97 13.09 1.44
N THR A 83 3.62 13.58 2.50
CA THR A 83 4.92 13.06 2.94
C THR A 83 4.80 11.86 3.89
N LEU A 84 5.88 11.07 3.94
CA LEU A 84 6.11 10.13 5.03
C LEU A 84 6.87 10.84 6.16
N SER A 85 6.51 10.54 7.40
CA SER A 85 7.26 10.91 8.60
C SER A 85 8.33 9.87 8.94
N ASN A 86 8.17 8.63 8.47
CA ASN A 86 9.14 7.57 8.62
C ASN A 86 9.02 6.52 7.49
N LEU A 87 10.14 5.90 7.13
CA LEU A 87 10.21 4.73 6.26
C LEU A 87 11.21 3.74 6.85
N ALA A 88 10.74 2.86 7.73
CA ALA A 88 11.59 1.86 8.35
C ALA A 88 11.70 0.61 7.47
N VAL A 89 12.93 0.12 7.27
CA VAL A 89 13.21 -1.08 6.47
C VAL A 89 14.00 -2.06 7.32
N VAL A 90 13.52 -3.31 7.41
CA VAL A 90 14.18 -4.42 8.09
C VAL A 90 14.61 -5.45 7.05
N GLY A 91 15.86 -5.91 7.13
CA GLY A 91 16.48 -6.81 6.17
C GLY A 91 17.29 -6.12 5.06
N ALA A 92 17.32 -4.78 5.05
CA ALA A 92 18.14 -3.97 4.16
C ALA A 92 18.52 -2.65 4.84
N THR A 93 19.65 -2.05 4.45
CA THR A 93 20.06 -0.72 4.90
C THR A 93 19.96 0.25 3.74
N ILE A 94 18.97 1.14 3.80
CA ILE A 94 18.73 2.12 2.73
C ILE A 94 19.76 3.25 2.77
N SER A 95 20.11 3.73 1.57
CA SER A 95 20.94 4.92 1.35
C SER A 95 20.24 5.85 0.36
N PRO A 96 20.14 7.16 0.64
CA PRO A 96 20.54 7.82 1.89
C PRO A 96 19.69 7.37 3.10
N THR A 97 20.05 7.79 4.31
CA THR A 97 19.16 7.66 5.47
C THR A 97 17.84 8.37 5.18
N PHE A 98 16.74 7.86 5.74
CA PHE A 98 15.42 8.41 5.46
C PHE A 98 15.36 9.91 5.75
N ASP A 99 14.83 10.65 4.77
CA ASP A 99 14.48 12.05 4.88
C ASP A 99 13.17 12.28 4.11
N ALA A 100 12.24 13.04 4.70
CA ALA A 100 10.91 13.23 4.14
C ALA A 100 10.92 13.90 2.75
N ALA A 101 11.95 14.69 2.41
CA ALA A 101 12.11 15.31 1.11
C ALA A 101 12.67 14.34 0.06
N THR A 102 13.46 13.34 0.48
CA THR A 102 14.09 12.36 -0.41
C THR A 102 13.12 11.27 -0.84
N THR A 103 13.01 11.07 -2.16
CA THR A 103 12.06 10.14 -2.79
C THR A 103 12.71 8.90 -3.39
N VAL A 104 14.04 8.80 -3.41
CA VAL A 104 14.77 7.69 -4.02
C VAL A 104 15.77 7.12 -3.03
N TYR A 105 15.71 5.81 -2.83
CA TYR A 105 16.55 5.06 -1.92
C TYR A 105 17.10 3.82 -2.61
N THR A 106 18.34 3.47 -2.30
CA THR A 106 18.98 2.25 -2.80
C THR A 106 19.50 1.39 -1.65
N SER A 107 19.56 0.08 -1.86
CA SER A 107 20.26 -0.86 -0.98
C SER A 107 20.67 -2.08 -1.79
N SER A 108 21.69 -2.78 -1.32
CA SER A 108 22.03 -4.13 -1.79
C SER A 108 21.84 -5.15 -0.66
N VAL A 109 21.41 -6.35 -0.99
CA VAL A 109 21.21 -7.46 -0.05
C VAL A 109 21.78 -8.75 -0.62
N SER A 110 22.19 -9.67 0.27
CA SER A 110 22.73 -10.96 -0.14
C SER A 110 21.67 -11.90 -0.74
N ALA A 111 22.12 -12.92 -1.46
CA ALA A 111 21.26 -13.90 -2.15
C ALA A 111 20.32 -14.67 -1.20
N SER A 112 20.67 -14.79 0.08
CA SER A 112 19.86 -15.50 1.09
C SER A 112 18.66 -14.71 1.58
N VAL A 113 18.61 -13.39 1.35
CA VAL A 113 17.49 -12.54 1.78
C VAL A 113 16.31 -12.75 0.82
N ALA A 114 15.30 -13.51 1.26
CA ALA A 114 14.11 -13.81 0.46
C ALA A 114 13.12 -12.63 0.39
N SER A 115 13.06 -11.83 1.45
CA SER A 115 12.15 -10.69 1.58
C SER A 115 12.70 -9.64 2.53
N ILE A 116 12.13 -8.44 2.48
CA ILE A 116 12.33 -7.38 3.46
C ILE A 116 10.99 -7.00 4.09
N THR A 117 11.04 -6.37 5.26
CA THR A 117 9.87 -5.77 5.88
C THR A 117 9.97 -4.25 5.79
N VAL A 118 8.93 -3.60 5.29
CA VAL A 118 8.87 -2.15 5.14
C VAL A 118 7.70 -1.61 5.96
N THR A 119 7.94 -0.55 6.74
CA THR A 119 6.94 0.12 7.57
C THR A 119 6.90 1.60 7.19
N PRO A 120 6.08 1.99 6.19
CA PRO A 120 5.90 3.38 5.84
C PRO A 120 4.95 4.05 6.85
N THR A 121 5.31 5.23 7.33
CA THR A 121 4.48 6.01 8.25
C THR A 121 4.23 7.37 7.62
N ALA A 122 2.97 7.68 7.34
CA ALA A 122 2.60 8.99 6.84
C ALA A 122 2.80 10.09 7.87
N THR A 123 3.04 11.32 7.38
CA THR A 123 3.05 12.51 8.23
C THR A 123 1.64 12.85 8.71
N GLU A 124 0.67 12.81 7.80
CA GLU A 124 -0.73 13.15 8.08
C GLU A 124 -1.63 11.92 8.19
N ALA A 125 -2.51 11.89 9.19
CA ALA A 125 -3.36 10.73 9.48
C ALA A 125 -4.42 10.42 8.40
N SER A 126 -4.87 11.43 7.66
CA SER A 126 -5.87 11.29 6.59
C SER A 126 -5.26 10.92 5.23
N THR A 127 -3.96 10.62 5.16
CA THR A 127 -3.29 10.18 3.93
C THR A 127 -3.53 8.70 3.68
N THR A 128 -3.42 8.29 2.42
CA THR A 128 -3.41 6.89 2.02
C THR A 128 -2.05 6.54 1.45
N ILE A 129 -1.57 5.33 1.74
CA ILE A 129 -0.32 4.81 1.20
C ILE A 129 -0.68 3.58 0.38
N THR A 130 -0.09 3.44 -0.80
CA THR A 130 -0.23 2.23 -1.61
C THR A 130 1.13 1.64 -1.95
N TYR A 131 1.19 0.31 -1.97
CA TYR A 131 2.29 -0.48 -2.50
C TYR A 131 1.73 -1.38 -3.59
N ASN A 132 2.29 -1.34 -4.81
CA ASN A 132 1.76 -2.05 -5.99
C ASN A 132 0.23 -1.86 -6.17
N ASN A 133 -0.26 -0.62 -6.08
CA ASN A 133 -1.69 -0.26 -6.15
C ASN A 133 -2.57 -0.87 -5.05
N THR A 134 -2.01 -1.55 -4.06
CA THR A 134 -2.74 -2.10 -2.91
C THR A 134 -2.58 -1.14 -1.72
N PRO A 135 -3.68 -0.71 -1.07
CA PRO A 135 -3.60 0.11 0.13
C PRO A 135 -2.82 -0.58 1.24
N VAL A 136 -1.96 0.16 1.93
CA VAL A 136 -1.25 -0.28 3.12
C VAL A 136 -1.52 0.67 4.27
N THR A 137 -1.64 0.13 5.48
CA THR A 137 -1.92 0.93 6.67
C THR A 137 -0.64 1.64 7.12
N SER A 138 -0.72 2.96 7.32
CA SER A 138 0.36 3.78 7.87
C SER A 138 0.84 3.20 9.21
N GLY A 139 2.16 3.06 9.37
CA GLY A 139 2.80 2.55 10.58
C GLY A 139 2.72 1.03 10.75
N LEU A 140 2.07 0.29 9.85
CA LEU A 140 2.05 -1.17 9.89
C LEU A 140 3.09 -1.79 8.94
N PRO A 141 3.77 -2.86 9.37
CA PRO A 141 4.75 -3.54 8.53
C PRO A 141 4.09 -4.31 7.40
N ILE A 142 4.69 -4.24 6.21
CA ILE A 142 4.39 -5.11 5.08
C ILE A 142 5.62 -5.91 4.69
N THR A 143 5.41 -7.13 4.18
CA THR A 143 6.51 -7.97 3.67
C THR A 143 6.61 -7.83 2.16
N VAL A 144 7.80 -7.51 1.67
CA VAL A 144 8.10 -7.38 0.24
C VAL A 144 9.02 -8.51 -0.18
N PRO A 145 8.55 -9.46 -1.01
CA PRO A 145 9.41 -10.53 -1.55
C PRO A 145 10.43 -9.95 -2.55
N LEU A 146 11.63 -10.53 -2.58
CA LEU A 146 12.71 -10.10 -3.46
C LEU A 146 13.08 -11.19 -4.48
N VAL A 147 13.12 -10.79 -5.74
CA VAL A 147 13.71 -11.58 -6.83
C VAL A 147 15.19 -11.24 -6.98
N ASN A 148 15.95 -12.18 -7.54
CA ASN A 148 17.36 -11.96 -7.87
C ASN A 148 17.51 -10.76 -8.82
N GLY A 149 18.49 -9.89 -8.58
CA GLY A 149 18.69 -8.66 -9.33
C GLY A 149 17.94 -7.46 -8.72
N SER A 150 17.55 -6.51 -9.57
CA SER A 150 16.95 -5.24 -9.14
C SER A 150 15.46 -5.38 -8.83
N ASN A 151 15.05 -4.94 -7.64
CA ASN A 151 13.66 -4.87 -7.19
C ASN A 151 13.28 -3.39 -7.01
N ILE A 152 12.32 -2.90 -7.79
CA ILE A 152 11.81 -1.52 -7.69
C ILE A 152 10.51 -1.56 -6.89
N ILE A 153 10.49 -0.87 -5.75
CA ILE A 153 9.42 -0.95 -4.74
C ILE A 153 8.88 0.48 -4.52
N PRO A 154 7.80 0.88 -5.22
CA PRO A 154 7.20 2.19 -5.07
C PRO A 154 6.15 2.21 -3.95
N PHE A 155 6.23 3.25 -3.12
CA PHE A 155 5.17 3.63 -2.18
C PHE A 155 4.58 4.96 -2.62
N ILE A 156 3.30 4.96 -3.00
CA ILE A 156 2.59 6.18 -3.39
C ILE A 156 1.77 6.66 -2.20
N VAL A 157 2.08 7.86 -1.73
CA VAL A 157 1.36 8.55 -0.65
C VAL A 157 0.43 9.58 -1.29
N THR A 158 -0.84 9.54 -0.92
CA THR A 158 -1.88 10.46 -1.42
C THR A 158 -2.53 11.17 -0.25
N ALA A 159 -2.42 12.50 -0.22
CA ALA A 159 -3.07 13.34 0.77
C ALA A 159 -4.58 13.48 0.50
N ALA A 160 -5.35 13.83 1.53
CA ALA A 160 -6.80 14.03 1.40
C ALA A 160 -7.15 15.15 0.40
N GLY A 161 -6.29 16.17 0.29
CA GLY A 161 -6.39 17.25 -0.70
C GLY A 161 -5.95 16.86 -2.12
N GLY A 162 -5.56 15.60 -2.37
CA GLY A 162 -5.24 15.08 -3.70
C GLY A 162 -3.77 15.17 -4.11
N ASN A 163 -2.92 15.86 -3.34
CA ASN A 163 -1.47 15.85 -3.57
C ASN A 163 -0.91 14.42 -3.43
N THR A 164 0.06 14.08 -4.26
CA THR A 164 0.72 12.78 -4.24
C THR A 164 2.23 12.91 -4.13
N LYS A 165 2.87 11.95 -3.46
CA LYS A 165 4.33 11.81 -3.42
C LYS A 165 4.71 10.33 -3.46
N THR A 166 5.68 10.01 -4.30
CA THR A 166 6.16 8.63 -4.48
C THR A 166 7.54 8.46 -3.85
N TYR A 167 7.68 7.48 -2.97
CA TYR A 167 8.94 7.05 -2.39
C TYR A 167 9.34 5.71 -3.01
N THR A 168 10.50 5.68 -3.68
CA THR A 168 10.98 4.52 -4.45
C THR A 168 12.19 3.91 -3.77
N LEU A 169 12.07 2.64 -3.38
CA LEU A 169 13.20 1.84 -2.92
C LEU A 169 13.65 0.93 -4.05
N THR A 170 14.94 0.98 -4.38
CA THR A 170 15.58 0.04 -5.30
C THR A 170 16.49 -0.89 -4.50
N ILE A 171 16.08 -2.15 -4.38
CA ILE A 171 16.81 -3.17 -3.64
C ILE A 171 17.44 -4.14 -4.64
N THR A 172 18.77 -4.15 -4.70
CA THR A 172 19.52 -5.10 -5.54
C THR A 172 19.86 -6.35 -4.73
N LYS A 173 19.23 -7.47 -5.06
CA LYS A 173 19.55 -8.77 -4.48
C LYS A 173 20.64 -9.45 -5.30
N THR A 174 21.76 -9.80 -4.67
CA THR A 174 22.86 -10.51 -5.34
C THR A 174 22.39 -11.87 -5.85
N VAL A 175 22.89 -12.28 -7.02
CA VAL A 175 22.62 -13.62 -7.57
C VAL A 175 23.70 -14.57 -7.09
N PRO A 176 23.36 -15.76 -6.55
CA PRO A 176 24.36 -16.70 -6.09
C PRO A 176 25.24 -17.20 -7.26
N PRO A 177 26.50 -17.56 -6.99
CA PRO A 177 27.35 -18.19 -7.98
C PRO A 177 26.82 -19.57 -8.35
N THR A 178 26.90 -19.91 -9.64
CA THR A 178 26.62 -21.25 -10.15
C THR A 178 27.82 -21.77 -10.93
N VAL A 179 28.11 -23.06 -10.76
CA VAL A 179 29.12 -23.81 -11.51
C VAL A 179 28.43 -25.01 -12.12
N ASP A 180 28.58 -25.20 -13.42
CA ASP A 180 27.96 -26.27 -14.18
C ASP A 180 29.02 -27.04 -14.96
N TYR A 181 29.06 -28.36 -14.74
CA TYR A 181 29.98 -29.29 -15.41
C TYR A 181 29.35 -29.94 -16.66
N GLY A 182 28.13 -29.55 -17.02
CA GLY A 182 27.38 -30.09 -18.15
C GLY A 182 26.77 -31.46 -17.83
N THR A 183 26.65 -32.29 -18.86
CA THR A 183 26.14 -33.66 -18.73
C THR A 183 27.14 -34.57 -18.00
N ALA A 184 26.65 -35.69 -17.45
CA ALA A 184 27.52 -36.69 -16.83
C ALA A 184 28.65 -37.11 -17.78
N HIS A 185 29.89 -37.03 -17.31
CA HIS A 185 31.07 -37.44 -18.05
C HIS A 185 31.32 -38.94 -17.80
N ILE A 186 31.52 -39.71 -18.86
CA ILE A 186 31.88 -41.13 -18.80
C ILE A 186 33.36 -41.25 -19.13
N PHE A 187 34.12 -41.90 -18.24
CA PHE A 187 35.55 -42.15 -18.44
C PHE A 187 35.77 -43.65 -18.65
N ALA A 188 36.55 -43.99 -19.67
CA ALA A 188 36.96 -45.37 -19.91
C ALA A 188 38.17 -45.73 -19.01
N LEU A 189 38.27 -47.01 -18.65
CA LEU A 189 39.45 -47.52 -17.96
C LEU A 189 40.67 -47.47 -18.89
N ASP A 190 41.83 -47.13 -18.34
CA ASP A 190 43.13 -47.07 -19.05
C ASP A 190 43.24 -46.06 -20.20
N GLU A 191 42.30 -45.11 -20.31
CA GLU A 191 42.33 -44.02 -21.29
C GLU A 191 42.65 -42.66 -20.63
N PRO A 192 43.46 -41.79 -21.26
CA PRO A 192 43.70 -40.43 -20.78
C PRO A 192 42.40 -39.62 -20.68
N ILE A 193 42.17 -38.98 -19.54
CA ILE A 193 41.00 -38.13 -19.32
C ILE A 193 41.25 -36.73 -19.91
N SER A 194 40.36 -36.28 -20.79
CA SER A 194 40.30 -34.88 -21.21
C SER A 194 39.80 -33.99 -20.07
N PRO A 195 40.52 -32.91 -19.70
CA PRO A 195 40.08 -32.00 -18.66
C PRO A 195 38.68 -31.43 -18.95
N VAL A 196 37.79 -31.49 -17.94
CA VAL A 196 36.48 -30.87 -18.01
C VAL A 196 36.60 -29.41 -17.61
N THR A 197 36.19 -28.51 -18.50
CA THR A 197 36.08 -27.07 -18.19
C THR A 197 34.65 -26.76 -17.76
N PRO A 198 34.39 -26.47 -16.48
CA PRO A 198 33.05 -26.07 -16.06
C PRO A 198 32.69 -24.70 -16.65
N SER A 199 31.41 -24.51 -16.92
CA SER A 199 30.85 -23.18 -17.11
C SER A 199 30.50 -22.58 -15.73
N ASN A 200 30.58 -21.26 -15.61
CA ASN A 200 30.23 -20.59 -14.36
C ASN A 200 29.44 -19.31 -14.65
N THR A 201 28.60 -18.90 -13.70
CA THR A 201 27.85 -17.64 -13.73
C THR A 201 27.96 -16.99 -12.37
N ASN A 202 28.16 -15.66 -12.34
CA ASN A 202 28.39 -14.88 -11.11
C ASN A 202 29.57 -15.38 -10.25
N VAL A 203 30.51 -16.10 -10.86
CA VAL A 203 31.79 -16.48 -10.26
C VAL A 203 32.83 -15.47 -10.76
N GLY A 204 33.52 -14.80 -9.84
CA GLY A 204 34.63 -13.92 -10.20
C GLY A 204 35.74 -14.69 -10.91
N ALA A 205 36.56 -14.00 -11.70
CA ALA A 205 37.74 -14.61 -12.32
C ALA A 205 38.57 -15.34 -11.24
N LEU A 206 38.99 -16.58 -11.52
CA LEU A 206 39.85 -17.33 -10.61
C LEU A 206 41.09 -16.50 -10.30
N GLY A 207 41.22 -16.05 -9.05
CA GLY A 207 42.31 -15.20 -8.59
C GLY A 207 43.61 -15.99 -8.40
N TYR A 208 44.15 -16.60 -9.45
CA TYR A 208 45.48 -17.21 -9.41
C TYR A 208 46.61 -16.20 -9.64
N ASN A 209 46.30 -14.95 -10.03
CA ASN A 209 47.31 -13.94 -10.42
C ASN A 209 47.54 -12.83 -9.38
N ALA A 210 47.00 -12.96 -8.16
CA ALA A 210 47.45 -12.15 -7.03
C ALA A 210 48.52 -12.94 -6.28
N PRO A 211 49.79 -12.49 -6.19
CA PRO A 211 50.79 -13.17 -5.37
C PRO A 211 50.32 -13.17 -3.91
N ALA A 212 49.73 -14.28 -3.46
CA ALA A 212 49.45 -14.51 -2.06
C ALA A 212 50.75 -14.95 -1.39
N ALA A 213 51.16 -14.25 -0.33
CA ALA A 213 52.27 -14.68 0.50
C ALA A 213 52.02 -16.11 1.02
N ILE A 214 53.07 -16.93 1.03
CA ILE A 214 53.04 -18.31 1.53
C ILE A 214 52.43 -18.32 2.94
N GLY A 215 51.32 -19.06 3.13
CA GLY A 215 50.62 -19.17 4.42
C GLY A 215 49.27 -18.44 4.53
N LYS A 216 48.80 -17.75 3.49
CA LYS A 216 47.41 -17.28 3.38
C LYS A 216 46.60 -18.23 2.50
N SER A 217 45.37 -18.51 2.90
CA SER A 217 44.45 -19.42 2.20
C SER A 217 44.32 -19.02 0.72
N ILE A 218 44.70 -19.93 -0.17
CA ILE A 218 44.42 -19.85 -1.60
C ILE A 218 42.92 -20.00 -1.81
N GLY A 219 42.25 -18.90 -2.13
CA GLY A 219 40.92 -18.89 -2.74
C GLY A 219 39.80 -19.52 -1.92
N SER A 220 39.39 -18.91 -0.81
CA SER A 220 37.95 -18.93 -0.51
C SER A 220 37.30 -17.99 -1.50
N GLY A 221 36.73 -18.51 -2.60
CA GLY A 221 35.99 -17.72 -3.58
C GLY A 221 34.98 -16.83 -2.85
N PHE A 222 35.31 -15.56 -2.67
CA PHE A 222 34.45 -14.64 -1.95
C PHE A 222 33.26 -14.32 -2.84
N ILE A 223 32.06 -14.58 -2.32
CA ILE A 223 30.85 -13.92 -2.79
C ILE A 223 31.14 -12.42 -2.75
N LYS A 224 31.07 -11.75 -3.91
CA LYS A 224 31.11 -10.29 -3.96
C LYS A 224 29.90 -9.78 -3.15
N ALA A 225 30.18 -9.22 -1.98
CA ALA A 225 29.22 -8.44 -1.21
C ALA A 225 28.83 -7.17 -1.98
#